data_AF-A0A7J4Q1B2-F1
#
_entry.id   AF-A0A7J4Q1B2-F1
#
_cell.length_a   1.000
_cell.length_b   1.000
_cell.length_c   1.000
_cell.angle_alpha   90.00
_cell.angle_beta   90.00
_cell.angle_gamma   90.00
#
_symmetry.space_group_name_H-M   'P 1'
#
loop_
_entity.id
_entity.type
_entity.pdbx_description
1 polymer ?
#
loop_
_entity_poly.entity_id
_entity_poly.type
_entity_poly.pdbx_seq_one_letter_code
_entity_poly.pdbx_strand_id
1 'polypeptide(L)'
;SAFFVNFWRDPDRPIPKAPGILVSPADGHVMFIRRERATGRRPSRKEIDSGRIEHDELTGEWAPEPCKDPLEFETEQRFEAVPEGEEGAHDVIRIAIFMSPLDVHVNRSPLAATIERMEHRTGKGLKRGPFRPAYKKESQYNERVRTVFITDDGMR
;
A
#
# COMPACT_ATOMS: atom_id res chain seq x y z
N SER A 1 -16.72 25.98 -10.39
CA SER A 1 -17.22 24.63 -10.76
C SER A 1 -17.72 23.87 -9.55
N ALA A 2 -19.02 23.54 -9.50
CA ALA A 2 -19.64 22.77 -8.42
C ALA A 2 -19.01 21.38 -8.21
N PHE A 3 -18.31 20.84 -9.21
CA PHE A 3 -17.57 19.58 -9.14
C PHE A 3 -16.49 19.54 -8.04
N PHE A 4 -15.78 20.65 -7.79
CA PHE A 4 -14.72 20.68 -6.76
C PHE A 4 -15.26 20.69 -5.33
N VAL A 5 -16.51 21.14 -5.12
CA VAL A 5 -17.14 21.19 -3.79
C VAL A 5 -17.54 19.78 -3.34
N ASN A 6 -17.95 18.91 -4.26
CA ASN A 6 -18.33 17.53 -3.94
C ASN A 6 -17.12 16.61 -3.71
N PHE A 7 -15.92 17.00 -4.16
CA PHE A 7 -14.68 16.22 -4.05
C PHE A 7 -14.11 16.25 -2.62
N TRP A 8 -14.22 17.39 -1.93
CA TRP A 8 -13.71 17.63 -0.58
C TRP A 8 -14.80 17.67 0.50
N ARG A 9 -16.01 17.21 0.17
CA ARG A 9 -17.05 17.05 1.17
C ARG A 9 -16.58 16.04 2.22
N ASP A 10 -16.78 16.35 3.49
CA ASP A 10 -16.55 15.40 4.58
C ASP A 10 -17.84 15.14 5.36
N PRO A 11 -18.81 14.44 4.75
CA PRO A 11 -20.07 14.11 5.41
C PRO A 11 -19.83 13.20 6.61
N ASP A 12 -20.60 13.38 7.67
CA ASP A 12 -20.55 12.50 8.83
C ASP A 12 -20.78 11.03 8.42
N ARG A 13 -19.99 10.16 9.04
CA ARG A 13 -20.03 8.70 8.84
C ARG A 13 -20.15 8.04 10.21
N PRO A 14 -21.19 7.23 10.46
CA PRO A 14 -21.25 6.44 11.67
C PRO A 14 -20.15 5.36 11.62
N ILE A 15 -19.15 5.48 12.50
CA ILE A 15 -18.05 4.51 12.59
C ILE A 15 -18.52 3.35 13.47
N PRO A 16 -18.53 2.10 12.96
CA PRO A 16 -18.83 0.93 13.79
C PRO A 16 -17.82 0.82 14.95
N LYS A 17 -18.31 0.48 16.15
CA LYS A 17 -17.50 0.43 17.39
C LYS A 17 -17.23 -0.99 17.91
N ALA A 18 -17.48 -2.01 17.10
CA ALA A 18 -17.24 -3.39 17.52
C ALA A 18 -15.73 -3.63 17.71
N PRO A 19 -15.31 -4.35 18.75
CA PRO A 19 -13.89 -4.65 18.97
C PRO A 19 -13.35 -5.59 17.87
N GLY A 20 -12.07 -5.42 17.52
CA GLY A 20 -11.37 -6.30 16.58
C GLY A 20 -11.75 -6.14 15.10
N ILE A 21 -12.44 -5.05 14.73
CA ILE A 21 -12.77 -4.78 13.33
C ILE A 21 -11.80 -3.78 12.70
N LEU A 22 -11.57 -3.94 11.40
CA LEU A 22 -11.07 -2.89 10.54
C LEU A 22 -12.26 -2.21 9.85
N VAL A 23 -12.21 -0.89 9.75
CA VAL A 23 -13.18 -0.12 8.96
C VAL A 23 -12.57 0.29 7.63
N SER A 24 -13.41 0.53 6.62
CA SER A 24 -12.91 1.00 5.32
C SER A 24 -12.14 2.32 5.50
N PRO A 25 -10.90 2.43 4.99
CA PRO A 25 -10.13 3.67 5.10
C PRO A 25 -10.62 4.74 4.11
N ALA A 26 -11.39 4.37 3.10
CA ALA A 26 -11.80 5.27 2.02
C ALA A 26 -13.19 4.91 1.48
N ASP A 27 -13.88 5.91 0.93
CA ASP A 27 -15.02 5.67 0.04
C ASP A 27 -14.50 5.14 -1.31
N GLY A 28 -15.28 4.30 -1.98
CA GLY A 28 -14.95 3.80 -3.31
C GLY A 28 -15.36 2.36 -3.55
N HIS A 29 -14.81 1.77 -4.61
CA HIS A 29 -15.10 0.40 -5.02
C HIS A 29 -13.93 -0.53 -4.69
N VAL A 30 -14.20 -1.63 -3.97
CA VAL A 30 -13.20 -2.68 -3.72
C VAL A 30 -12.87 -3.37 -5.04
N MET A 31 -11.64 -3.19 -5.53
CA MET A 31 -11.17 -3.81 -6.76
C MET A 31 -10.82 -5.28 -6.55
N PHE A 32 -10.14 -5.60 -5.45
CA PHE A 32 -9.83 -6.96 -5.05
C PHE A 32 -9.47 -7.04 -3.56
N ILE A 33 -9.64 -8.24 -3.02
CA ILE A 33 -9.11 -8.70 -1.74
C ILE A 33 -8.39 -10.00 -2.03
N ARG A 34 -7.11 -10.12 -1.66
CA ARG A 34 -6.33 -11.34 -1.89
C ARG A 34 -5.17 -11.51 -0.92
N ARG A 35 -4.67 -12.74 -0.83
CA ARG A 35 -3.41 -13.04 -0.15
C ARG A 35 -2.24 -12.68 -1.05
N GLU A 36 -1.21 -12.06 -0.48
CA GLU A 36 0.04 -11.78 -1.17
C GLU A 36 1.26 -12.16 -0.32
N ARG A 37 2.31 -12.65 -0.98
CA ARG A 37 3.58 -13.03 -0.37
C ARG A 37 4.65 -12.04 -0.73
N ALA A 38 5.48 -11.66 0.25
CA ALA A 38 6.63 -10.81 -0.01
C ALA A 38 7.68 -11.59 -0.82
N THR A 39 8.14 -11.00 -1.93
CA THR A 39 9.11 -11.62 -2.85
C THR A 39 10.40 -10.81 -3.00
N GLY A 40 10.45 -9.60 -2.45
CA GLY A 40 11.64 -8.75 -2.52
C GLY A 40 11.46 -7.50 -1.68
N ARG A 41 12.53 -6.73 -1.49
CA ARG A 41 12.49 -5.51 -0.67
C ARG A 41 13.42 -4.43 -1.20
N ARG A 42 13.30 -3.22 -0.66
CA ARG A 42 14.26 -2.16 -1.02
C ARG A 42 15.68 -2.52 -0.53
N PRO A 43 16.68 -2.48 -1.43
CA PRO A 43 18.04 -2.82 -1.06
C PRO A 43 18.61 -1.73 -0.16
N SER A 44 19.45 -2.13 0.78
CA SER A 44 20.30 -1.20 1.52
C SER A 44 21.38 -0.62 0.60
N ARG A 45 21.99 0.50 1.00
CA ARG A 45 23.07 1.10 0.23
C ARG A 45 24.22 0.13 -0.04
N LYS A 46 24.57 -0.67 0.97
CA LYS A 46 25.62 -1.70 0.86
C LYS A 46 25.29 -2.76 -0.19
N GLU A 47 24.02 -3.15 -0.31
CA GLU A 47 23.58 -4.15 -1.29
C GLU A 47 23.62 -3.59 -2.72
N ILE A 48 23.21 -2.34 -2.90
CA ILE A 48 23.36 -1.62 -4.17
C ILE A 48 24.83 -1.61 -4.60
N ASP A 49 25.72 -1.22 -3.70
CA ASP A 49 27.16 -1.13 -3.99
C ASP A 49 27.79 -2.53 -4.24
N SER A 50 27.20 -3.60 -3.68
CA SER A 50 27.65 -4.99 -3.90
C SER A 50 27.16 -5.64 -5.20
N GLY A 51 26.21 -5.01 -5.90
CA GLY A 51 25.65 -5.49 -7.16
C GLY A 51 24.62 -6.63 -7.06
N ARG A 52 24.26 -7.09 -5.85
CA ARG A 52 23.20 -8.10 -5.65
C ARG A 52 21.81 -7.45 -5.65
N ILE A 53 21.45 -6.83 -6.76
CA ILE A 53 20.18 -6.12 -6.93
C ILE A 53 19.53 -6.49 -8.26
N GLU A 54 18.20 -6.48 -8.26
CA GLU A 54 17.38 -6.53 -9.46
C GLU A 54 17.00 -5.11 -9.87
N HIS A 55 17.03 -4.85 -11.17
CA HIS A 55 16.59 -3.59 -11.75
C HIS A 55 15.24 -3.78 -12.44
N ASP A 56 14.27 -2.98 -12.05
CA ASP A 56 12.96 -2.86 -12.69
C ASP A 56 12.79 -1.43 -13.22
N GLU A 57 12.40 -1.31 -14.49
CA GLU A 57 12.33 -0.01 -15.18
C GLU A 57 11.34 0.96 -14.54
N LEU A 58 10.28 0.45 -13.89
CA LEU A 58 9.19 1.27 -13.34
C LEU A 58 9.36 1.54 -11.84
N THR A 59 9.85 0.55 -11.11
CA THR A 59 9.88 0.54 -9.64
C THR A 59 11.29 0.66 -9.10
N GLY A 60 12.31 0.58 -9.95
CA GLY A 60 13.69 0.82 -9.59
C GLY A 60 14.44 -0.40 -9.10
N GLU A 61 15.27 -0.19 -8.08
CA GLU A 61 16.16 -1.24 -7.58
C GLU A 61 15.50 -2.00 -6.44
N TRP A 62 15.72 -3.31 -6.46
CA TRP A 62 15.20 -4.25 -5.48
C TRP A 62 16.28 -5.23 -5.05
N ALA A 63 16.27 -5.61 -3.78
CA ALA A 63 16.88 -6.86 -3.38
C ALA A 63 15.92 -8.02 -3.70
N PRO A 64 16.44 -9.17 -4.15
CA PRO A 64 15.62 -10.31 -4.57
C PRO A 64 15.03 -11.09 -3.38
N GLU A 65 15.48 -10.85 -2.15
CA GLU A 65 14.88 -11.45 -0.96
C GLU A 65 13.92 -10.48 -0.25
N PRO A 66 12.80 -10.99 0.33
CA PRO A 66 11.94 -10.20 1.19
C PRO A 66 12.63 -9.82 2.51
N CYS A 67 11.98 -9.00 3.33
CA CYS A 67 12.47 -8.73 4.67
C CYS A 67 12.55 -10.04 5.48
N LYS A 68 13.46 -10.08 6.46
CA LYS A 68 13.58 -11.23 7.39
C LYS A 68 12.25 -11.49 8.08
N ASP A 69 11.56 -10.43 8.48
CA ASP A 69 10.17 -10.47 8.92
C ASP A 69 9.33 -9.57 8.01
N PRO A 70 8.57 -10.15 7.05
CA PRO A 70 7.74 -9.37 6.15
C PRO A 70 6.64 -8.56 6.84
N LEU A 71 6.16 -9.01 8.00
CA LEU A 71 5.06 -8.39 8.72
C LEU A 71 5.50 -7.17 9.56
N GLU A 72 6.81 -6.99 9.76
CA GLU A 72 7.37 -5.80 10.42
C GLU A 72 7.44 -4.59 9.50
N PHE A 73 7.22 -4.78 8.19
CA PHE A 73 7.01 -3.69 7.25
C PHE A 73 8.14 -2.63 7.25
N GLU A 74 9.36 -3.03 7.65
CA GLU A 74 10.54 -2.18 7.89
C GLU A 74 10.89 -1.28 6.70
N THR A 75 10.68 -1.81 5.50
CA THR A 75 10.83 -1.09 4.24
C THR A 75 9.78 -1.55 3.26
N GLU A 76 9.71 -0.87 2.11
CA GLU A 76 8.86 -1.28 1.02
C GLU A 76 9.29 -2.65 0.46
N GLN A 77 8.30 -3.52 0.25
CA GLN A 77 8.47 -4.87 -0.28
C GLN A 77 7.69 -5.04 -1.59
N ARG A 78 8.15 -5.96 -2.44
CA ARG A 78 7.38 -6.50 -3.57
C ARG A 78 6.49 -7.62 -3.05
N PHE A 79 5.28 -7.68 -3.57
CA PHE A 79 4.28 -8.66 -3.19
C PHE A 79 3.66 -9.29 -4.43
N GLU A 80 3.44 -10.60 -4.38
CA GLU A 80 2.79 -11.37 -5.44
C GLU A 80 1.60 -12.13 -4.89
N ALA A 81 0.57 -12.32 -5.72
CA ALA A 81 -0.63 -13.02 -5.31
C ALA A 81 -0.33 -14.49 -4.98
N VAL A 82 -0.88 -14.97 -3.87
CA VAL A 82 -0.75 -16.36 -3.44
C VAL A 82 -1.98 -17.15 -3.91
N PRO A 83 -1.80 -18.31 -4.58
CA PRO A 83 -2.91 -19.20 -4.91
C PRO A 83 -3.64 -19.70 -3.67
N GLU A 84 -4.92 -19.98 -3.82
CA GLU A 84 -5.73 -20.57 -2.75
C GLU A 84 -5.17 -21.93 -2.32
N GLY A 85 -4.97 -22.11 -1.02
CA GLY A 85 -4.37 -23.33 -0.44
C GLY A 85 -2.84 -23.31 -0.32
N GLU A 86 -2.18 -22.27 -0.84
CA GLU A 86 -0.72 -22.09 -0.72
C GLU A 86 -0.34 -21.00 0.30
N GLU A 87 -1.29 -20.55 1.13
CA GLU A 87 -1.06 -19.46 2.09
C GLU A 87 -0.06 -19.84 3.18
N GLY A 88 0.82 -18.90 3.51
CA GLY A 88 1.81 -18.98 4.57
C GLY A 88 1.54 -17.99 5.71
N ALA A 89 2.25 -18.18 6.82
CA ALA A 89 2.12 -17.37 8.02
C ALA A 89 2.56 -15.90 7.81
N HIS A 90 3.49 -15.65 6.89
CA HIS A 90 4.01 -14.31 6.59
C HIS A 90 3.34 -13.64 5.37
N ASP A 91 2.26 -14.25 4.85
CA ASP A 91 1.50 -13.64 3.77
C ASP A 91 0.53 -12.60 4.31
N VAL A 92 0.34 -11.52 3.55
CA VAL A 92 -0.51 -10.39 3.89
C VAL A 92 -1.85 -10.47 3.17
N ILE A 93 -2.86 -9.77 3.69
CA ILE A 93 -4.08 -9.51 2.94
C ILE A 93 -3.92 -8.13 2.28
N ARG A 94 -4.01 -8.08 0.95
CA ARG A 94 -4.06 -6.82 0.22
C ARG A 94 -5.50 -6.52 -0.21
N ILE A 95 -5.96 -5.34 0.18
CA ILE A 95 -7.22 -4.75 -0.24
C ILE A 95 -6.88 -3.56 -1.15
N ALA A 96 -7.44 -3.53 -2.36
CA ALA A 96 -7.33 -2.38 -3.25
C ALA A 96 -8.69 -1.71 -3.39
N ILE A 97 -8.75 -0.40 -3.12
CA ILE A 97 -9.97 0.42 -3.22
C ILE A 97 -9.73 1.46 -4.31
N PHE A 98 -10.64 1.52 -5.28
CA PHE A 98 -10.66 2.55 -6.31
C PHE A 98 -11.63 3.66 -5.90
N MET A 99 -11.09 4.87 -5.74
CA MET A 99 -11.87 6.09 -5.52
C MET A 99 -12.14 6.73 -6.88
N SER A 100 -13.39 6.69 -7.33
CA SER A 100 -13.84 7.39 -8.52
C SER A 100 -13.91 8.91 -8.26
N PRO A 101 -13.93 9.76 -9.29
CA PRO A 101 -14.07 11.21 -9.12
C PRO A 101 -15.34 11.68 -8.38
N LEU A 102 -16.32 10.81 -8.15
CA LEU A 102 -17.56 11.09 -7.42
C LEU A 102 -17.49 10.73 -5.93
N ASP A 103 -16.48 9.94 -5.54
CA ASP A 103 -16.23 9.54 -4.16
C ASP A 103 -15.61 10.67 -3.34
N VAL A 104 -15.72 10.58 -2.02
CA VAL A 104 -15.03 11.50 -1.12
C VAL A 104 -13.54 11.16 -1.13
N HIS A 105 -12.69 12.10 -1.52
CA HIS A 105 -11.24 11.88 -1.64
C HIS A 105 -10.50 12.13 -0.33
N VAL A 106 -10.94 11.44 0.73
CA VAL A 106 -10.31 11.47 2.06
C VAL A 106 -10.01 10.04 2.47
N ASN A 107 -8.74 9.78 2.77
CA ASN A 107 -8.30 8.53 3.40
C ASN A 107 -8.24 8.73 4.92
N ARG A 108 -8.85 7.82 5.67
CA ARG A 108 -8.88 7.77 7.13
C ARG A 108 -8.11 6.55 7.63
N SER A 109 -7.72 6.58 8.90
CA SER A 109 -7.14 5.39 9.52
C SER A 109 -8.20 4.28 9.60
N PRO A 110 -7.92 3.05 9.16
CA PRO A 110 -8.86 1.94 9.22
C PRO A 110 -9.01 1.35 10.62
N LEU A 111 -8.15 1.77 11.57
CA LEU A 111 -8.20 1.39 12.98
C LEU A 111 -7.54 2.45 13.87
N ALA A 112 -7.75 2.36 15.19
CA ALA A 112 -6.97 3.13 16.14
C ALA A 112 -5.52 2.60 16.19
N ALA A 113 -4.56 3.45 15.85
CA ALA A 113 -3.14 3.10 15.79
C ALA A 113 -2.26 4.37 15.76
N THR A 114 -0.97 4.20 16.03
CA THR A 114 0.05 5.23 15.83
C THR A 114 0.68 5.09 14.44
N ILE A 115 1.01 6.18 13.77
CA ILE A 115 1.81 6.12 12.54
C ILE A 115 3.26 5.80 12.92
N GLU A 116 3.74 4.62 12.56
CA GLU A 116 5.11 4.18 12.81
C GLU A 116 6.07 4.73 11.74
N ARG A 117 5.67 4.66 10.46
CA ARG A 117 6.47 5.11 9.32
C ARG A 117 5.59 5.72 8.24
N MET A 118 6.14 6.70 7.53
CA MET A 118 5.54 7.27 6.33
C MET A 118 6.61 7.47 5.25
N GLU A 119 6.38 6.93 4.07
CA GLU A 119 7.35 6.90 2.98
C GLU A 119 6.70 7.42 1.69
N HIS A 120 7.27 8.46 1.10
CA HIS A 120 6.89 8.93 -0.23
C HIS A 120 7.68 8.18 -1.29
N ARG A 121 6.98 7.64 -2.29
CA ARG A 121 7.57 6.91 -3.41
C ARG A 121 7.25 7.65 -4.70
N THR A 122 8.28 8.19 -5.32
CA THR A 122 8.23 8.66 -6.71
C THR A 122 8.47 7.45 -7.62
N GLY A 123 7.69 7.30 -8.69
CA GLY A 123 7.91 6.22 -9.66
C GLY A 123 9.27 6.45 -10.34
N LYS A 124 10.30 5.77 -9.85
CA LYS A 124 11.72 6.03 -10.15
C LYS A 124 11.96 6.09 -11.68
N GLY A 125 12.69 7.12 -12.13
CA GLY A 125 12.97 7.38 -13.56
C GLY A 125 12.05 8.42 -14.22
N LEU A 126 10.86 8.67 -13.66
CA LEU A 126 9.97 9.76 -14.05
C LEU A 126 9.76 10.63 -12.81
N LYS A 127 9.84 11.97 -12.92
CA LYS A 127 9.70 12.87 -11.75
C LYS A 127 8.43 12.62 -10.93
N ARG A 128 7.43 11.90 -11.47
CA ARG A 128 6.09 11.66 -10.89
C ARG A 128 5.47 10.30 -11.31
N GLY A 129 6.28 9.32 -11.73
CA GLY A 129 5.82 7.99 -12.16
C GLY A 129 5.11 7.94 -13.52
N PRO A 130 4.59 6.77 -13.95
CA PRO A 130 4.01 6.56 -15.28
C PRO A 130 2.59 7.10 -15.47
N PHE A 131 2.00 7.73 -14.44
CA PHE A 131 0.66 8.33 -14.44
C PHE A 131 -0.43 7.42 -15.04
N ARG A 132 -0.36 6.12 -14.73
CA ARG A 132 -1.33 5.15 -15.25
C ARG A 132 -2.69 5.40 -14.60
N PRO A 133 -3.81 5.28 -15.33
CA PRO A 133 -5.14 5.42 -14.76
C PRO A 133 -5.33 4.52 -13.54
N ALA A 134 -5.89 5.05 -12.46
CA ALA A 134 -5.91 4.38 -11.15
C ALA A 134 -6.63 3.02 -11.15
N TYR A 135 -7.60 2.80 -12.03
CA TYR A 135 -8.32 1.53 -12.19
C TYR A 135 -7.53 0.43 -12.92
N LYS A 136 -6.33 0.71 -13.43
CA LYS A 136 -5.48 -0.29 -14.11
C LYS A 136 -4.44 -0.87 -13.15
N LYS A 137 -4.04 -2.13 -13.35
CA LYS A 137 -3.05 -2.84 -12.50
C LYS A 137 -1.71 -2.09 -12.43
N GLU A 138 -1.31 -1.42 -13.52
CA GLU A 138 -0.05 -0.69 -13.61
C GLU A 138 -0.04 0.58 -12.74
N SER A 139 -1.20 1.03 -12.23
CA SER A 139 -1.28 2.18 -11.33
C SER A 139 -0.55 1.95 -10.00
N GLN A 140 -0.32 0.69 -9.63
CA GLN A 140 0.49 0.33 -8.45
C GLN A 140 1.94 0.82 -8.55
N TYR A 141 2.40 1.24 -9.72
CA TYR A 141 3.72 1.82 -9.96
C TYR A 141 3.72 3.35 -10.02
N ASN A 142 2.55 3.97 -9.88
CA ASN A 142 2.45 5.42 -9.76
C ASN A 142 3.10 5.92 -8.46
N GLU A 143 3.31 7.23 -8.44
CA GLU A 143 3.63 7.96 -7.23
C GLU A 143 2.62 7.65 -6.11
N ARG A 144 3.13 7.36 -4.91
CA ARG A 144 2.31 6.95 -3.76
C ARG A 144 2.95 7.33 -2.44
N VAL A 145 2.14 7.36 -1.39
CA VAL A 145 2.59 7.41 -0.01
C VAL A 145 2.23 6.10 0.65
N ARG A 146 3.22 5.49 1.32
CA ARG A 146 3.04 4.31 2.16
C ARG A 146 3.06 4.75 3.61
N THR A 147 2.02 4.39 4.36
CA THR A 147 1.92 4.64 5.80
C THR A 147 1.85 3.30 6.51
N VAL A 148 2.72 3.10 7.49
CA VAL A 148 2.69 1.93 8.38
C VAL A 148 2.12 2.39 9.70
N PHE A 149 1.11 1.67 10.17
CA PHE A 149 0.47 1.89 11.45
C PHE A 149 1.01 0.86 12.44
N ILE A 150 1.01 1.20 13.72
CA ILE A 150 1.29 0.26 14.81
C ILE A 150 0.20 0.41 15.88
N THR A 151 -0.42 -0.71 16.24
CA THR A 151 -1.41 -0.78 17.31
C THR A 151 -0.75 -0.96 18.68
N ASP A 152 -1.52 -0.76 19.75
CA ASP A 152 -1.02 -0.87 21.12
C ASP A 152 -0.53 -2.29 21.47
N ASP A 153 -1.02 -3.32 20.76
CA ASP A 153 -0.58 -4.71 20.87
C ASP A 153 0.59 -5.08 19.91
N GLY A 154 1.11 -4.10 19.16
CA GLY A 154 2.29 -4.25 18.28
C GLY A 154 2.00 -4.78 16.88
N MET A 155 0.73 -4.96 16.50
CA MET A 155 0.34 -5.30 15.13
C MET A 155 0.61 -4.14 14.17
N ARG A 156 0.96 -4.45 12.92
CA ARG A 156 1.25 -3.49 11.85
C ARG A 156 0.43 -3.75 10.59
#